data_AF-A0A1H9V1Q2-F1
#
_entry.id   AF-A0A1H9V1Q2-F1
#
_cell.length_a   1.000
_cell.length_b   1.000
_cell.length_c   1.000
_cell.angle_alpha   90.00
_cell.angle_beta   90.00
_cell.angle_gamma   90.00
#
_symmetry.space_group_name_H-M   'P 1'
#
loop_
_entity.id
_entity.type
_entity.pdbx_description
1 polymer ?
#
loop_
_entity_poly.entity_id
_entity_poly.type
_entity_poly.pdbx_seq_one_letter_code
_entity_poly.pdbx_strand_id
1 'polypeptide(L)' 'MAVLLVRKRAGVVGETQRTCHLVPVPDGDTPLALTAYCGELIRQGEAELLDRPSGMPCVDCLFRVPEA' A
#
# COMPACT_ATOMS: atom_id res chain seq x y z
N MET A 1 -8.24 -3.29 13.51
CA MET A 1 -7.14 -3.87 12.67
C MET A 1 -6.15 -2.77 12.32
N ALA A 2 -4.84 -3.00 12.36
CA ALA A 2 -3.85 -2.00 11.94
C ALA A 2 -3.55 -2.10 10.44
N VAL A 3 -3.27 -0.96 9.79
CA VAL A 3 -2.97 -0.87 8.35
C VAL A 3 -1.71 -0.03 8.11
N LEU A 4 -0.95 -0.43 7.09
CA LEU A 4 0.16 0.34 6.55
C LEU A 4 -0.30 1.16 5.35
N LEU A 5 0.24 2.36 5.23
CA LEU A 5 0.06 3.23 4.08
C LEU A 5 1.32 3.15 3.22
N VAL A 6 1.19 2.68 1.98
CA VAL A 6 2.34 2.50 1.10
C VAL A 6 2.10 3.13 -0.25
N ARG A 7 3.17 3.61 -0.89
CA ARG A 7 3.13 4.12 -2.26
C ARG A 7 4.28 3.53 -3.05
N LYS A 8 4.05 3.08 -4.28
CA LYS A 8 5.13 2.61 -5.14
C LYS A 8 6.13 3.74 -5.41
N ARG A 9 7.44 3.44 -5.41
CA ARG A 9 8.52 4.41 -5.67
C ARG A 9 8.44 4.97 -7.09
N ALA A 10 9.05 6.13 -7.29
CA ALA A 10 9.09 6.76 -8.60
C ALA A 10 9.83 5.83 -9.58
N GLY A 11 9.30 5.70 -10.79
CA GLY A 11 9.85 4.81 -11.82
C GLY A 11 9.43 3.33 -11.72
N VAL A 12 8.73 2.92 -10.65
CA VAL A 12 8.16 1.56 -10.56
C VAL A 12 6.86 1.45 -11.37
N VAL A 13 6.02 2.49 -11.31
CA VAL A 13 4.81 2.65 -12.12
C VAL A 13 4.73 4.08 -12.63
N GLY A 14 3.86 4.35 -13.60
CA GLY A 14 3.59 5.72 -14.06
C GLY A 14 3.05 6.60 -12.93
N GLU A 15 3.36 7.90 -12.95
CA GLU A 15 3.02 8.82 -11.85
C GLU A 15 1.52 8.87 -11.54
N THR A 16 0.68 8.76 -12.58
CA THR A 16 -0.80 8.70 -12.44
C THR A 16 -1.29 7.47 -11.67
N GLN A 17 -0.45 6.44 -11.54
CA GLN A 17 -0.74 5.20 -10.82
C GLN A 17 -0.04 5.16 -9.46
N ARG A 18 0.73 6.20 -9.07
CA ARG A 18 1.41 6.26 -7.76
C ARG A 18 0.46 6.70 -6.65
N THR A 19 -0.63 5.95 -6.50
CA THR A 19 -1.60 6.14 -5.42
C THR A 19 -1.10 5.57 -4.09
N CYS A 20 -1.67 6.05 -2.98
CA CYS A 20 -1.47 5.48 -1.65
C CYS A 20 -2.36 4.24 -1.47
N HIS A 21 -1.74 3.08 -1.26
CA HIS A 21 -2.43 1.81 -1.00
C HIS A 21 -2.48 1.51 0.50
N LEU A 22 -3.56 0.87 0.93
CA LEU A 22 -3.69 0.32 2.28
C LEU A 22 -3.33 -1.15 2.25
N VAL A 23 -2.45 -1.55 3.15
CA VAL A 23 -1.95 -2.92 3.27
C VAL A 23 -2.18 -3.39 4.71
N PRO A 24 -2.65 -4.64 4.94
CA PRO A 24 -2.68 -5.19 6.30
C PRO A 24 -1.28 -5.23 6.89
N VAL A 25 -1.13 -4.92 8.18
CA VAL A 25 0.16 -5.10 8.86
C VAL A 25 0.50 -6.60 8.82
N PRO A 26 1.65 -7.00 8.25
CA PRO A 26 2.04 -8.40 8.22
C PRO A 26 2.39 -8.89 9.63
N ASP A 27 2.04 -10.14 9.94
CA ASP A 27 2.45 -10.80 11.18
C ASP A 27 3.86 -11.38 11.03
N GLY A 28 4.70 -11.22 12.05
CA GLY A 28 6.04 -11.83 12.11
C GLY A 28 7.13 -11.05 11.36
N ASP A 29 7.99 -11.77 10.64
CA ASP A 29 9.16 -11.21 9.95
C ASP A 29 8.79 -10.33 8.75
N THR A 30 9.75 -9.51 8.29
CA THR A 30 9.54 -8.62 7.14
C THR A 30 9.34 -9.43 5.85
N PRO A 31 8.16 -9.34 5.19
CA PRO A 31 7.88 -10.16 4.02
C PRO A 31 8.58 -9.62 2.76
N LEU A 32 8.88 -10.53 1.82
CA LEU A 32 9.45 -10.19 0.51
C LEU A 32 8.45 -9.45 -0.40
N ALA A 33 7.16 -9.55 -0.11
CA ALA A 33 6.11 -8.82 -0.79
C ALA A 33 4.90 -8.61 0.12
N LEU A 34 4.15 -7.55 -0.16
CA LEU A 34 2.90 -7.19 0.49
C LEU A 34 1.78 -7.18 -0.54
N THR A 35 0.57 -7.54 -0.11
CA THR A 35 -0.63 -7.42 -0.94
C THR A 35 -1.54 -6.36 -0.36
N ALA A 36 -1.81 -5.31 -1.13
CA ALA A 36 -2.77 -4.28 -0.75
C ALA A 36 -4.21 -4.80 -0.80
N TYR A 37 -5.13 -4.13 -0.11
CA TYR A 37 -6.55 -4.51 -0.13
C TYR A 37 -7.18 -4.46 -1.53
N CYS A 38 -6.65 -3.65 -2.45
CA CYS A 38 -7.07 -3.65 -3.86
C CYS A 38 -6.54 -4.84 -4.67
N GLY A 39 -5.73 -5.72 -4.08
CA GLY A 39 -5.09 -6.87 -4.73
C GLY A 39 -3.71 -6.58 -5.33
N GLU A 40 -3.22 -5.34 -5.25
CA GLU A 40 -1.91 -4.96 -5.79
C GLU A 40 -0.79 -5.67 -5.03
N LEU A 41 0.11 -6.33 -5.77
CA LEU A 41 1.33 -6.94 -5.22
C LEU A 41 2.45 -5.90 -5.21
N ILE A 42 3.07 -5.71 -4.05
CA ILE A 42 4.13 -4.73 -3.82
C ILE A 42 5.34 -5.49 -3.29
N ARG A 43 6.39 -5.61 -4.11
CA ARG A 43 7.62 -6.32 -3.68
C ARG A 43 8.48 -5.44 -2.80
N GLN A 44 9.35 -6.08 -2.02
CA GLN A 44 10.35 -5.40 -1.23
C GLN A 44 11.18 -4.45 -2.11
N GLY A 45 11.34 -3.21 -1.66
CA GLY A 45 12.04 -2.16 -2.41
C GLY A 45 11.18 -1.41 -3.44
N GLU A 46 10.00 -1.89 -3.82
CA GLU A 46 9.13 -1.23 -4.80
C GLU A 46 8.33 -0.06 -4.22
N ALA A 47 8.21 0.03 -2.90
CA ALA A 47 7.40 1.05 -2.23
C ALA A 47 8.14 1.81 -1.12
N GLU A 48 7.60 2.99 -0.82
CA GLU A 48 7.86 3.78 0.38
C GLU A 48 6.70 3.59 1.37
N LEU A 49 7.02 3.53 2.66
CA LEU A 49 6.04 3.62 3.74
C LEU A 49 5.71 5.09 3.98
N LEU A 50 4.42 5.39 4.20
CA LEU A 50 3.94 6.73 4.48
C LEU A 50 3.47 6.82 5.93
N ASP A 51 3.89 7.86 6.64
CA ASP A 51 3.50 8.10 8.03
C ASP A 51 2.05 8.58 8.17
N ARG A 52 1.49 9.13 7.08
CA ARG A 52 0.13 9.64 6.98
C ARG A 52 -0.36 9.56 5.54
N PRO A 53 -1.69 9.58 5.30
CA PRO A 53 -2.23 9.62 3.95
C PRO A 53 -1.67 10.83 3.19
N SER A 54 -1.10 10.60 2.00
CA SER A 54 -0.49 11.63 1.17
C SER A 54 -0.64 11.28 -0.31
N GLY A 55 -1.04 12.26 -1.12
CA GLY A 55 -1.47 12.06 -2.50
C GLY A 55 -2.85 11.41 -2.60
N MET A 56 -3.20 10.93 -3.79
CA MET A 56 -4.48 10.27 -4.02
C MET A 56 -4.47 8.86 -3.40
N PRO A 57 -5.46 8.50 -2.57
CA PRO A 57 -5.61 7.13 -2.11
C PRO A 57 -6.11 6.23 -3.24
N CYS A 58 -5.72 4.97 -3.20
CA CYS A 58 -6.34 3.94 -4.01
C CYS A 58 -7.79 3.75 -3.52
N VAL A 59 -8.75 4.09 -4.37
CA VAL A 59 -10.18 4.05 -4.02
C VAL A 59 -10.63 2.63 -3.65
N ASP A 60 -10.16 1.62 -4.36
CA ASP A 60 -10.47 0.22 -4.04
C ASP A 60 -9.96 -0.21 -2.67
N CYS A 61 -8.81 0.31 -2.24
CA CYS A 61 -8.30 0.05 -0.90
C CYS A 61 -9.22 0.64 0.17
N LEU A 62 -9.75 1.86 -0.05
CA LEU A 62 -10.69 2.49 0.87
C LEU A 62 -12.02 1.73 1.00
N PHE A 63 -12.50 1.13 -0.09
CA PHE A 63 -13.73 0.34 -0.06
C PHE A 63 -13.56 -1.04 0.56
N ARG A 64 -12.35 -1.61 0.52
CA ARG A 64 -12.09 -2.99 0.94
C ARG A 64 -11.41 -3.11 2.29
N VAL A 65 -10.83 -2.03 2.81
CA VAL A 65 -10.26 -2.03 4.15
C VAL A 65 -11.38 -2.30 5.17
N PRO A 66 -11.20 -3.24 6.12
CA PRO A 66 -12.20 -3.51 7.15
C PRO A 66 -12.47 -2.28 8.02
N GLU A 67 -13.73 -2.07 8.38
CA GLU A 67 -14.10 -1.12 9.42
C GLU A 67 -13.53 -1.57 10.78
N ALA A 68 -13.20 -0.62 11.64
CA ALA A 68 -12.54 -0.87 12.93
C ALA A 68 -13.51 -1.38 14.01
#